data_AF-A0A6H1WQY8-F1
#
_entry.id   AF-A0A6H1WQY8-F1
#
_cell.length_a   1.000
_cell.length_b   1.000
_cell.length_c   1.000
_cell.angle_alpha   90.00
_cell.angle_beta   90.00
_cell.angle_gamma   90.00
#
_symmetry.space_group_name_H-M   'P 1'
#
loop_
_entity.id
_entity.type
_entity.pdbx_description
1 polymer ?
#
loop_
_entity_poly.entity_id
_entity_poly.type
_entity_poly.pdbx_seq_one_letter_code
_entity_poly.pdbx_strand_id
1 'polypeptide(L)'
;MFDLHCHSIFSDGELIPAELLRRVAVLGYEAVAITDHADSSNLDLILPRLKKAAAELNAASPCRLLAGIEITHVPPPLIPELVRRARQLGAEIVVVHGETLAEPVAPGTNRAALEAGADILAHPGLISEEEVRLAAEKGVFLEISGRKGHCLANGHVARLALKYRAPLVINSDGHAPGDFMTREEALAVGLGAGLRREEVEALWRQARGRFLRGA
;
A
#
# COMPACT_ATOMS: atom_id res chain seq x y z
N MET A 1 -7.50 -11.16 7.32
CA MET A 1 -7.23 -9.73 7.06
C MET A 1 -5.85 -9.63 6.42
N PHE A 2 -5.55 -8.58 5.66
CA PHE A 2 -4.19 -8.33 5.17
C PHE A 2 -3.94 -6.84 5.11
N ASP A 3 -2.68 -6.45 5.10
CA ASP A 3 -2.26 -5.06 4.94
C ASP A 3 -1.11 -4.99 3.94
N LEU A 4 -1.20 -4.10 2.97
CA LEU A 4 -0.27 -4.02 1.85
C LEU A 4 0.60 -2.76 1.89
N HIS A 5 0.55 -2.00 2.99
CA HIS A 5 1.32 -0.77 3.17
C HIS A 5 1.77 -0.65 4.64
N CYS A 6 2.98 -1.10 4.93
CA CYS A 6 3.59 -1.06 6.26
C CYS A 6 5.10 -0.83 6.16
N HIS A 7 5.68 -0.25 7.21
CA HIS A 7 7.05 0.22 7.25
C HIS A 7 7.83 -0.50 8.36
N SER A 8 9.12 -0.68 8.13
CA SER A 8 10.05 -1.34 9.02
C SER A 8 11.26 -0.45 9.29
N ILE A 9 12.23 -0.95 10.05
CA ILE A 9 13.50 -0.24 10.30
C ILE A 9 14.36 -0.04 9.04
N PHE A 10 13.95 -0.53 7.87
CA PHE A 10 14.65 -0.25 6.62
C PHE A 10 14.36 1.16 6.09
N SER A 11 13.28 1.81 6.54
CA SER A 11 13.07 3.26 6.42
C SER A 11 12.83 3.91 7.78
N ASP A 12 11.58 4.08 8.15
CA ASP A 12 11.07 4.94 9.21
C ASP A 12 10.03 4.24 10.10
N GLY A 13 9.81 2.94 9.87
CA GLY A 13 9.11 2.08 10.80
C GLY A 13 9.99 1.73 12.01
N GLU A 14 9.34 1.39 13.12
CA GLU A 14 9.99 1.09 14.39
C GLU A 14 10.38 -0.39 14.53
N LEU A 15 9.87 -1.25 13.64
CA LEU A 15 9.89 -2.70 13.80
C LEU A 15 10.76 -3.39 12.77
N ILE A 16 11.50 -4.42 13.21
CA ILE A 16 12.13 -5.36 12.28
C ILE A 16 11.07 -6.24 11.60
N PRO A 17 11.32 -6.77 10.39
CA PRO A 17 10.35 -7.60 9.67
C PRO A 17 9.77 -8.78 10.48
N ALA A 18 10.62 -9.44 11.28
CA ALA A 18 10.18 -10.57 12.11
C ALA A 18 9.19 -10.16 13.21
N GLU A 19 9.41 -9.01 13.86
CA GLU A 19 8.52 -8.52 14.91
C GLU A 19 7.20 -8.01 14.31
N LEU A 20 7.28 -7.24 13.22
CA LEU A 20 6.11 -6.77 12.48
C LEU A 20 5.22 -7.95 12.08
N LEU A 21 5.79 -8.96 11.42
CA LEU A 21 5.06 -10.15 10.99
C LEU A 21 4.41 -10.88 12.18
N ARG A 22 5.14 -11.03 13.29
CA ARG A 22 4.61 -11.69 14.49
C ARG A 22 3.42 -10.95 15.06
N ARG A 23 3.46 -9.63 15.15
CA ARG A 23 2.37 -8.80 15.70
C ARG A 23 1.10 -8.93 14.86
N VAL A 24 1.20 -8.78 13.54
CA VAL A 24 0.02 -8.90 12.67
C VAL A 24 -0.51 -10.34 12.58
N ALA A 25 0.36 -11.36 12.72
CA ALA A 25 -0.08 -12.74 12.83
C ALA A 25 -0.94 -12.97 14.09
N VAL A 26 -0.62 -12.31 15.21
CA VAL A 26 -1.46 -12.35 16.43
C VAL A 26 -2.82 -11.67 16.19
N LEU A 27 -2.87 -10.64 15.34
CA LEU A 27 -4.12 -10.00 14.90
C LEU A 27 -4.92 -10.83 13.86
N GLY A 28 -4.44 -12.02 13.49
CA GLY A 28 -5.14 -12.90 12.55
C GLY A 28 -5.01 -12.49 11.08
N TYR A 29 -3.91 -11.84 10.72
CA TYR A 29 -3.62 -11.51 9.32
C TYR A 29 -3.25 -12.77 8.53
N GLU A 30 -3.73 -12.86 7.29
CA GLU A 30 -3.30 -13.88 6.34
C GLU A 30 -2.02 -13.45 5.62
N ALA A 31 -1.84 -12.15 5.41
CA ALA A 31 -0.65 -11.59 4.79
C ALA A 31 -0.38 -10.15 5.24
N VAL A 32 0.87 -9.72 5.11
CA VAL A 32 1.30 -8.33 5.25
C VAL A 32 2.37 -8.03 4.21
N ALA A 33 2.37 -6.84 3.63
CA ALA A 33 3.51 -6.34 2.86
C ALA A 33 4.30 -5.35 3.70
N ILE A 34 5.63 -5.48 3.66
CA ILE A 34 6.52 -4.40 4.08
C ILE A 34 6.94 -3.66 2.82
N THR A 35 6.72 -2.35 2.82
CA THR A 35 6.88 -1.42 1.70
C THR A 35 7.58 -0.18 2.19
N ASP A 36 8.79 -0.36 2.74
CA ASP A 36 9.60 0.75 3.24
C ASP A 36 9.79 1.86 2.20
N HIS A 37 9.92 3.09 2.67
CA HIS A 37 10.19 4.26 1.83
C HIS A 37 11.50 4.11 1.07
N ALA A 38 11.45 4.34 -0.23
CA ALA A 38 12.60 4.20 -1.10
C ALA A 38 12.67 5.23 -2.21
N ASP A 39 13.91 5.48 -2.61
CA ASP A 39 14.29 6.18 -3.83
C ASP A 39 15.45 5.42 -4.51
N SER A 40 16.17 6.07 -5.42
CA SER A 40 17.29 5.45 -6.12
C SER A 40 18.46 5.01 -5.21
N SER A 41 18.54 5.51 -3.99
CA SER A 41 19.69 5.34 -3.07
C SER A 41 19.64 4.06 -2.24
N ASN A 42 18.45 3.53 -1.97
CA ASN A 42 18.26 2.43 -1.01
C ASN A 42 17.45 1.25 -1.57
N LEU A 43 16.82 1.37 -2.74
CA LEU A 43 15.97 0.33 -3.31
C LEU A 43 16.68 -1.04 -3.47
N ASP A 44 17.96 -1.04 -3.87
CA ASP A 44 18.82 -2.23 -3.99
C ASP A 44 19.43 -2.69 -2.66
N LEU A 45 19.34 -1.88 -1.62
CA LEU A 45 19.62 -2.28 -0.25
C LEU A 45 18.44 -3.04 0.36
N ILE A 46 17.24 -2.48 0.25
CA ILE A 46 16.04 -2.92 0.97
C ILE A 46 15.50 -4.22 0.37
N LEU A 47 15.14 -4.22 -0.92
CA LEU A 47 14.41 -5.33 -1.53
C LEU A 47 15.12 -6.68 -1.41
N PRO A 48 16.43 -6.83 -1.73
CA PRO A 48 17.11 -8.12 -1.59
C PRO A 48 17.13 -8.63 -0.14
N ARG A 49 17.27 -7.74 0.85
CA ARG A 49 17.29 -8.09 2.27
C ARG A 49 15.91 -8.48 2.76
N LEU A 50 14.88 -7.72 2.39
CA LEU A 50 13.50 -8.02 2.74
C LEU A 50 13.03 -9.34 2.13
N LYS A 51 13.37 -9.62 0.87
CA LYS A 51 13.07 -10.90 0.22
C LYS A 51 13.70 -12.08 0.94
N LYS A 52 14.96 -11.96 1.36
CA LYS A 52 15.62 -12.99 2.15
C LYS A 52 14.87 -13.25 3.46
N ALA A 53 14.54 -12.18 4.20
CA ALA A 53 13.78 -12.29 5.44
C ALA A 53 12.40 -12.92 5.21
N ALA A 54 11.67 -12.50 4.16
CA ALA A 54 10.38 -13.06 3.80
C ALA A 54 10.45 -14.56 3.50
N ALA A 55 11.46 -15.02 2.76
CA ALA A 55 11.65 -16.44 2.47
C ALA A 55 11.84 -17.28 3.74
N GLU A 56 12.64 -16.80 4.69
CA GLU A 56 12.89 -17.48 5.97
C GLU A 56 11.66 -17.45 6.89
N LEU A 57 11.01 -16.30 7.01
CA LEU A 57 9.89 -16.09 7.93
C LEU A 57 8.60 -16.78 7.44
N ASN A 58 8.33 -16.78 6.13
CA ASN A 58 7.12 -17.41 5.57
C ASN A 58 7.09 -18.92 5.79
N ALA A 59 8.23 -19.58 5.93
CA ALA A 59 8.30 -21.01 6.23
C ALA A 59 7.85 -21.34 7.68
N ALA A 60 7.86 -20.34 8.57
CA ALA A 60 7.62 -20.51 10.00
C ALA A 60 6.46 -19.64 10.55
N SER A 61 5.74 -18.92 9.68
CA SER A 61 4.66 -18.01 10.07
C SER A 61 3.33 -18.42 9.41
N PRO A 62 2.20 -18.36 10.15
CA PRO A 62 0.87 -18.53 9.56
C PRO A 62 0.42 -17.31 8.74
N CYS A 63 1.09 -16.16 8.89
CA CYS A 63 0.89 -14.96 8.09
C CYS A 63 2.01 -14.85 7.06
N ARG A 64 1.66 -14.57 5.79
CA ARG A 64 2.63 -14.39 4.70
C ARG A 64 3.16 -12.96 4.67
N LEU A 65 4.47 -12.80 4.76
CA LEU A 65 5.19 -11.57 4.46
C LEU A 65 5.44 -11.45 2.94
N LEU A 66 5.00 -10.35 2.34
CA LEU A 66 5.30 -9.94 0.98
C LEU A 66 6.45 -8.92 0.99
N ALA A 67 7.46 -9.14 0.15
CA ALA A 67 8.55 -8.18 -0.02
C ALA A 67 8.14 -7.08 -1.01
N GLY A 68 7.81 -5.91 -0.49
CA GLY A 68 7.40 -4.73 -1.26
C GLY A 68 8.35 -3.56 -1.14
N ILE A 69 7.97 -2.46 -1.78
CA ILE A 69 8.63 -1.17 -1.63
C ILE A 69 7.64 -0.04 -1.88
N GLU A 70 7.81 1.09 -1.21
CA GLU A 70 7.13 2.33 -1.56
C GLU A 70 8.11 3.33 -2.18
N ILE A 71 7.77 3.87 -3.34
CA ILE A 71 8.53 4.97 -3.95
C ILE A 71 8.00 6.28 -3.37
N THR A 72 8.86 7.01 -2.65
CA THR A 72 8.43 8.12 -1.78
C THR A 72 9.17 9.40 -2.10
N HIS A 73 8.44 10.51 -2.26
CA HIS A 73 8.97 11.85 -2.55
C HIS A 73 9.91 11.96 -3.77
N VAL A 74 9.90 10.97 -4.66
CA VAL A 74 10.70 10.97 -5.90
C VAL A 74 10.08 11.93 -6.92
N PRO A 75 10.87 12.75 -7.63
CA PRO A 75 10.37 13.59 -8.73
C PRO A 75 9.57 12.76 -9.76
N PRO A 76 8.36 13.19 -10.18
CA PRO A 76 7.49 12.40 -11.04
C PRO A 76 8.15 11.78 -12.29
N PRO A 77 9.05 12.48 -13.02
CA PRO A 77 9.71 11.90 -14.19
C PRO A 77 10.58 10.66 -13.91
N LEU A 78 11.01 10.45 -12.66
CA LEU A 78 11.87 9.32 -12.26
C LEU A 78 11.07 8.11 -11.77
N ILE A 79 9.79 8.28 -11.40
CA ILE A 79 8.94 7.22 -10.86
C ILE A 79 8.86 6.01 -11.81
N PRO A 80 8.66 6.15 -13.14
CA PRO A 80 8.53 4.99 -14.02
C PRO A 80 9.76 4.07 -14.01
N GLU A 81 10.96 4.63 -13.93
CA GLU A 81 12.18 3.82 -13.89
C GLU A 81 12.34 3.10 -12.56
N LEU A 82 12.01 3.76 -11.43
CA LEU A 82 12.09 3.12 -10.13
C LEU A 82 11.05 1.99 -9.96
N VAL A 83 9.83 2.17 -10.50
CA VAL A 83 8.83 1.08 -10.53
C VAL A 83 9.39 -0.13 -11.30
N ARG A 84 10.01 0.09 -12.48
CA ARG A 84 10.66 -0.99 -13.24
C ARG A 84 11.80 -1.65 -12.46
N ARG A 85 12.69 -0.86 -11.87
CA ARG A 85 13.84 -1.36 -11.11
C ARG A 85 13.40 -2.16 -9.88
N ALA A 86 12.36 -1.72 -9.17
CA ALA A 86 11.76 -2.46 -8.06
C ALA A 86 11.34 -3.87 -8.48
N ARG A 87 10.67 -3.99 -9.64
CA ARG A 87 10.28 -5.31 -10.20
C ARG A 87 11.47 -6.16 -10.59
N GLN A 88 12.51 -5.59 -11.18
CA GLN A 88 13.74 -6.32 -11.54
C GLN A 88 14.45 -6.88 -10.31
N LEU A 89 14.42 -6.17 -9.18
CA LEU A 89 14.90 -6.67 -7.89
C LEU A 89 13.93 -7.68 -7.24
N GLY A 90 12.75 -7.83 -7.80
CA GLY A 90 11.74 -8.81 -7.42
C GLY A 90 10.82 -8.35 -6.30
N ALA A 91 10.48 -7.07 -6.26
CA ALA A 91 9.36 -6.57 -5.47
C ALA A 91 8.06 -7.28 -5.87
N GLU A 92 7.44 -7.97 -4.92
CA GLU A 92 6.12 -8.60 -5.08
C GLU A 92 5.03 -7.53 -5.18
N ILE A 93 5.22 -6.41 -4.48
CA ILE A 93 4.34 -5.26 -4.51
C ILE A 93 5.12 -3.95 -4.63
N VAL A 94 4.63 -3.02 -5.45
CA VAL A 94 5.20 -1.67 -5.59
C VAL A 94 4.13 -0.64 -5.30
N VAL A 95 4.34 0.12 -4.24
CA VAL A 95 3.50 1.23 -3.81
C VAL A 95 4.17 2.54 -4.25
N VAL A 96 3.39 3.57 -4.56
CA VAL A 96 3.89 4.92 -4.71
C VAL A 96 3.17 5.83 -3.73
N HIS A 97 3.94 6.65 -3.02
CA HIS A 97 3.46 7.64 -2.09
C HIS A 97 2.68 8.73 -2.86
N GLY A 98 1.35 8.73 -2.74
CA GLY A 98 0.50 9.67 -3.46
C GLY A 98 0.46 11.06 -2.83
N GLU A 99 -0.21 12.00 -3.50
CA GLU A 99 -0.28 13.42 -3.15
C GLU A 99 -1.18 13.69 -1.93
N THR A 100 -0.85 13.07 -0.81
CA THR A 100 -1.53 13.23 0.48
C THR A 100 -1.60 14.69 0.89
N LEU A 101 -2.63 15.05 1.67
CA LEU A 101 -2.77 16.39 2.25
C LEU A 101 -1.84 16.61 3.45
N ALA A 102 -1.22 15.56 3.97
CA ALA A 102 -0.39 15.61 5.16
C ALA A 102 1.04 16.12 4.89
N GLU A 103 1.53 16.01 3.65
CA GLU A 103 2.96 16.10 3.32
C GLU A 103 3.21 16.83 1.99
N PRO A 104 4.40 17.40 1.76
CA PRO A 104 4.71 18.22 0.60
C PRO A 104 5.11 17.39 -0.62
N VAL A 105 4.21 16.51 -1.09
CA VAL A 105 4.46 15.65 -2.26
C VAL A 105 4.45 16.46 -3.56
N ALA A 106 5.33 16.13 -4.50
CA ALA A 106 5.45 16.85 -5.77
C ALA A 106 4.19 16.66 -6.65
N PRO A 107 3.60 17.73 -7.21
CA PRO A 107 2.48 17.59 -8.14
C PRO A 107 2.83 16.79 -9.39
N GLY A 108 1.90 15.95 -9.85
CA GLY A 108 2.07 14.98 -10.92
C GLY A 108 2.54 13.60 -10.46
N THR A 109 2.74 13.39 -9.16
CA THR A 109 3.16 12.09 -8.59
C THR A 109 2.08 11.04 -8.78
N ASN A 110 0.82 11.39 -8.51
CA ASN A 110 -0.33 10.49 -8.71
C ASN A 110 -0.39 10.00 -10.17
N ARG A 111 -0.43 10.92 -11.13
CA ARG A 111 -0.40 10.61 -12.56
C ARG A 111 0.78 9.72 -12.95
N ALA A 112 1.99 10.05 -12.52
CA ALA A 112 3.19 9.27 -12.86
C ALA A 112 3.15 7.84 -12.28
N ALA A 113 2.65 7.67 -11.05
CA ALA A 113 2.46 6.36 -10.45
C ALA A 113 1.50 5.47 -11.25
N LEU A 114 0.38 6.05 -11.68
CA LEU A 114 -0.64 5.38 -12.47
C LEU A 114 -0.13 4.99 -13.86
N GLU A 115 0.57 5.91 -14.54
CA GLU A 115 1.17 5.64 -15.85
C GLU A 115 2.29 4.60 -15.77
N ALA A 116 3.07 4.61 -14.69
CA ALA A 116 4.12 3.63 -14.42
C ALA A 116 3.58 2.22 -14.10
N GLY A 117 2.30 2.09 -13.75
CA GLY A 117 1.70 0.81 -13.37
C GLY A 117 2.16 0.31 -12.00
N ALA A 118 2.22 1.20 -11.01
CA ALA A 118 2.31 0.80 -9.60
C ALA A 118 1.17 -0.17 -9.22
N ASP A 119 1.35 -1.00 -8.20
CA ASP A 119 0.24 -1.83 -7.71
C ASP A 119 -0.78 -1.00 -6.93
N ILE A 120 -0.28 -0.10 -6.08
CA ILE A 120 -1.06 0.76 -5.20
C ILE A 120 -0.53 2.18 -5.32
N LEU A 121 -1.44 3.14 -5.45
CA LEU A 121 -1.19 4.54 -5.19
C LEU A 121 -1.68 4.85 -3.76
N ALA A 122 -0.74 5.01 -2.84
CA ALA A 122 -1.02 5.23 -1.42
C ALA A 122 -1.57 6.64 -1.19
N HIS A 123 -2.54 6.76 -0.28
CA HIS A 123 -3.18 8.02 0.17
C HIS A 123 -3.10 9.20 -0.85
N PRO A 124 -3.80 9.12 -1.99
CA PRO A 124 -3.57 10.00 -3.15
C PRO A 124 -4.08 11.44 -2.97
N GLY A 125 -4.57 11.79 -1.78
CA GLY A 125 -5.15 13.10 -1.49
C GLY A 125 -6.35 13.44 -2.38
N LEU A 126 -6.34 14.65 -2.94
CA LEU A 126 -7.42 15.17 -3.78
C LEU A 126 -7.24 14.76 -5.26
N ILE A 127 -7.19 13.45 -5.49
CA ILE A 127 -7.00 12.84 -6.82
C ILE A 127 -8.07 13.29 -7.83
N SER A 128 -7.66 13.63 -9.05
CA SER A 128 -8.58 14.10 -10.09
C SER A 128 -9.46 12.98 -10.68
N GLU A 129 -10.57 13.35 -11.33
CA GLU A 129 -11.40 12.36 -12.02
C GLU A 129 -10.64 11.65 -13.15
N GLU A 130 -9.75 12.37 -13.84
CA GLU A 130 -8.89 11.86 -14.92
C GLU A 130 -7.93 10.79 -14.39
N GLU A 131 -7.33 11.02 -13.24
CA GLU A 131 -6.44 10.06 -12.58
C GLU A 131 -7.20 8.84 -12.08
N VAL A 132 -8.38 9.01 -11.49
CA VAL A 132 -9.19 7.85 -11.06
C VAL A 132 -9.64 6.99 -12.25
N ARG A 133 -10.01 7.61 -13.39
CA ARG A 133 -10.30 6.85 -14.62
C ARG A 133 -9.07 6.08 -15.10
N LEU A 134 -7.89 6.69 -15.05
CA LEU A 134 -6.64 6.02 -15.40
C LEU A 134 -6.33 4.86 -14.43
N ALA A 135 -6.57 5.02 -13.13
CA ALA A 135 -6.44 3.95 -12.15
C ALA A 135 -7.34 2.75 -12.47
N ALA A 136 -8.59 3.00 -12.86
CA ALA A 136 -9.52 1.97 -13.30
C ALA A 136 -9.05 1.25 -14.58
N GLU A 137 -8.54 2.00 -15.57
CA GLU A 137 -7.99 1.45 -16.82
C GLU A 137 -6.76 0.57 -16.57
N LYS A 138 -5.83 1.06 -15.74
CA LYS A 138 -4.55 0.39 -15.45
C LYS A 138 -4.66 -0.70 -14.40
N GLY A 139 -5.77 -0.75 -13.65
CA GLY A 139 -5.96 -1.65 -12.53
C GLY A 139 -5.06 -1.33 -11.34
N VAL A 140 -4.65 -0.07 -11.18
CA VAL A 140 -3.88 0.41 -10.02
C VAL A 140 -4.83 0.69 -8.88
N PHE A 141 -4.58 0.09 -7.71
CA PHE A 141 -5.42 0.24 -6.54
C PHE A 141 -5.21 1.62 -5.92
N LEU A 142 -6.29 2.29 -5.56
CA LEU A 142 -6.27 3.53 -4.79
C LEU A 142 -6.46 3.21 -3.31
N GLU A 143 -5.61 3.75 -2.47
CA GLU A 143 -5.66 3.48 -1.03
C GLU A 143 -6.70 4.34 -0.30
N ILE A 144 -7.43 3.70 0.61
CA ILE A 144 -8.14 4.30 1.72
C ILE A 144 -7.28 4.07 2.97
N SER A 145 -6.60 5.11 3.43
CA SER A 145 -5.57 4.97 4.47
C SER A 145 -6.19 5.04 5.87
N GLY A 146 -5.75 4.14 6.76
CA GLY A 146 -6.04 4.19 8.19
C GLY A 146 -5.17 5.20 8.96
N ARG A 147 -4.08 5.70 8.35
CA ARG A 147 -3.11 6.57 9.01
C ARG A 147 -3.66 7.97 9.22
N LYS A 148 -3.41 8.49 10.43
CA LYS A 148 -3.74 9.88 10.80
C LYS A 148 -3.09 10.85 9.81
N GLY A 149 -3.87 11.80 9.29
CA GLY A 149 -3.41 12.77 8.30
C GLY A 149 -3.63 12.27 6.87
N HIS A 150 -3.11 11.09 6.52
CA HIS A 150 -3.31 10.48 5.20
C HIS A 150 -4.79 10.13 4.93
N CYS A 151 -5.57 9.86 5.99
CA CYS A 151 -6.99 9.57 5.90
C CYS A 151 -7.90 10.77 5.54
N LEU A 152 -7.38 12.01 5.55
CA LEU A 152 -8.19 13.23 5.41
C LEU A 152 -8.98 13.31 4.10
N ALA A 153 -8.48 12.69 3.03
CA ALA A 153 -9.12 12.68 1.71
C ALA A 153 -9.89 11.38 1.39
N ASN A 154 -9.97 10.41 2.32
CA ASN A 154 -10.56 9.09 2.06
C ASN A 154 -11.96 9.16 1.43
N GLY A 155 -12.82 10.06 1.93
CA GLY A 155 -14.18 10.23 1.38
C GLY A 155 -14.21 10.74 -0.06
N HIS A 156 -13.23 11.58 -0.43
CA HIS A 156 -13.07 12.05 -1.81
C HIS A 156 -12.62 10.90 -2.72
N VAL A 157 -11.60 10.15 -2.30
CA VAL A 157 -11.05 8.99 -3.03
C VAL A 157 -12.14 7.92 -3.22
N ALA A 158 -12.82 7.52 -2.15
CA ALA A 158 -13.87 6.50 -2.18
C ALA A 158 -15.01 6.90 -3.15
N ARG A 159 -15.52 8.13 -3.05
CA ARG A 159 -16.60 8.63 -3.92
C ARG A 159 -16.21 8.58 -5.40
N LEU A 160 -15.01 9.05 -5.75
CA LEU A 160 -14.56 9.04 -7.15
C LEU A 160 -14.27 7.63 -7.65
N ALA A 161 -13.62 6.79 -6.83
CA ALA A 161 -13.32 5.41 -7.17
C ALA A 161 -14.59 4.60 -7.44
N LEU A 162 -15.65 4.77 -6.64
CA LEU A 162 -16.95 4.15 -6.91
C LEU A 162 -17.59 4.67 -8.21
N LYS A 163 -17.53 5.99 -8.45
CA LYS A 163 -18.07 6.62 -9.67
C LYS A 163 -17.40 6.07 -10.94
N TYR A 164 -16.09 5.86 -10.91
CA TYR A 164 -15.29 5.44 -12.08
C TYR A 164 -14.83 3.99 -12.05
N ARG A 165 -15.28 3.21 -11.04
CA ARG A 165 -14.95 1.80 -10.85
C ARG A 165 -13.44 1.52 -10.75
N ALA A 166 -12.70 2.44 -10.13
CA ALA A 166 -11.30 2.21 -9.79
C ALA A 166 -11.20 1.22 -8.61
N PRO A 167 -10.23 0.29 -8.62
CA PRO A 167 -10.05 -0.62 -7.51
C PRO A 167 -9.57 0.13 -6.26
N LEU A 168 -10.07 -0.30 -5.09
CA LEU A 168 -9.72 0.27 -3.79
C LEU A 168 -9.03 -0.78 -2.90
N VAL A 169 -8.17 -0.31 -2.00
CA VAL A 169 -7.57 -1.11 -0.92
C VAL A 169 -7.58 -0.31 0.38
N ILE A 170 -7.76 -0.98 1.51
CA ILE A 170 -7.65 -0.37 2.84
C ILE A 170 -6.36 -0.89 3.47
N ASN A 171 -5.47 0.02 3.85
CA ASN A 171 -4.21 -0.29 4.54
C ASN A 171 -4.03 0.64 5.75
N SER A 172 -3.21 0.22 6.72
CA SER A 172 -2.93 1.00 7.92
C SER A 172 -1.86 2.05 7.70
N ASP A 173 -0.94 1.82 6.75
CA ASP A 173 0.30 2.61 6.63
C ASP A 173 1.08 2.55 7.98
N GLY A 174 1.35 1.31 8.38
CA GLY A 174 1.75 0.96 9.73
C GLY A 174 3.24 1.15 9.99
N HIS A 175 3.61 2.03 10.92
CA HIS A 175 5.00 2.36 11.26
C HIS A 175 5.40 1.86 12.65
N ALA A 176 4.48 1.96 13.60
CA ALA A 176 4.68 1.62 15.01
C ALA A 176 3.73 0.48 15.44
N PRO A 177 4.00 -0.20 16.57
CA PRO A 177 3.15 -1.28 17.08
C PRO A 177 1.66 -0.98 17.18
N GLY A 178 1.30 0.29 17.43
CA GLY A 178 -0.07 0.74 17.62
C GLY A 178 -0.81 1.11 16.32
N ASP A 179 -0.16 1.06 15.16
CA ASP A 179 -0.76 1.47 13.89
C ASP A 179 -1.54 0.35 13.19
N PHE A 180 -1.23 -0.92 13.47
CA PHE A 180 -1.88 -2.05 12.83
C PHE A 180 -3.36 -2.15 13.20
N MET A 181 -4.21 -2.39 12.20
CA MET A 181 -5.65 -2.42 12.40
C MET A 181 -6.17 -3.85 12.61
N THR A 182 -7.08 -4.04 13.54
CA THR A 182 -8.00 -5.18 13.53
C THR A 182 -8.90 -5.12 12.29
N ARG A 183 -9.60 -6.23 11.99
CA ARG A 183 -10.56 -6.27 10.88
C ARG A 183 -11.70 -5.27 11.10
N GLU A 184 -12.11 -5.10 12.34
CA GLU A 184 -13.16 -4.18 12.78
C GLU A 184 -12.75 -2.72 12.60
N GLU A 185 -11.50 -2.38 12.93
CA GLU A 185 -10.94 -1.04 12.69
C GLU A 185 -10.80 -0.73 11.20
N ALA A 186 -10.27 -1.68 10.41
CA ALA A 186 -10.19 -1.51 8.96
C ALA A 186 -11.58 -1.35 8.32
N LEU A 187 -12.60 -2.07 8.81
CA LEU A 187 -13.98 -1.85 8.40
C LEU A 187 -14.46 -0.45 8.77
N ALA A 188 -14.19 0.02 9.99
CA ALA A 188 -14.58 1.35 10.45
C ALA A 188 -13.92 2.46 9.59
N VAL A 189 -12.66 2.29 9.17
CA VAL A 189 -11.99 3.19 8.21
C VAL A 189 -12.73 3.24 6.89
N GLY A 190 -13.12 2.08 6.33
CA GLY A 190 -13.89 2.02 5.09
C GLY A 190 -15.26 2.69 5.20
N LEU A 191 -16.00 2.42 6.29
CA LEU A 191 -17.30 3.06 6.56
C LEU A 191 -17.14 4.58 6.76
N GLY A 192 -16.09 5.01 7.46
CA GLY A 192 -15.75 6.41 7.67
C GLY A 192 -15.38 7.14 6.38
N ALA A 193 -14.87 6.42 5.38
CA ALA A 193 -14.66 6.92 4.02
C ALA A 193 -15.97 7.03 3.20
N GLY A 194 -17.12 6.65 3.77
CA GLY A 194 -18.42 6.69 3.10
C GLY A 194 -18.74 5.44 2.26
N LEU A 195 -17.97 4.36 2.39
CA LEU A 195 -18.29 3.07 1.80
C LEU A 195 -19.37 2.35 2.61
N ARG A 196 -20.14 1.49 1.96
CA ARG A 196 -21.03 0.52 2.60
C ARG A 196 -20.25 -0.74 2.99
N ARG A 197 -20.77 -1.49 3.96
CA ARG A 197 -20.16 -2.76 4.40
C ARG A 197 -19.90 -3.71 3.24
N GLU A 198 -20.87 -3.84 2.33
CA GLU A 198 -20.78 -4.75 1.18
C GLU A 198 -19.68 -4.31 0.20
N GLU A 199 -19.42 -3.00 0.09
CA GLU A 199 -18.35 -2.43 -0.73
C GLU A 199 -16.98 -2.67 -0.10
N VAL A 200 -16.86 -2.54 1.22
CA VAL A 200 -15.64 -2.90 1.97
C VAL A 200 -15.34 -4.40 1.85
N GLU A 201 -16.36 -5.25 1.92
CA GLU A 201 -16.15 -6.69 1.73
C GLU A 201 -15.78 -7.02 0.27
N ALA A 202 -16.34 -6.30 -0.70
CA ALA A 202 -16.03 -6.48 -2.12
C ALA A 202 -14.58 -6.06 -2.44
N LEU A 203 -14.13 -4.91 -1.94
CA LEU A 203 -12.74 -4.47 -2.16
C LEU A 203 -11.74 -5.42 -1.50
N TRP A 204 -12.03 -5.97 -0.31
CA TRP A 204 -11.17 -6.98 0.31
C TRP A 204 -11.07 -8.26 -0.53
N ARG A 205 -12.19 -8.76 -1.06
CA ARG A 205 -12.17 -9.91 -1.97
C ARG A 205 -11.37 -9.62 -3.24
N GLN A 206 -11.51 -8.42 -3.80
CA GLN A 206 -10.79 -7.99 -5.00
C GLN A 206 -9.28 -7.89 -4.76
N ALA A 207 -8.86 -7.19 -3.71
CA ALA A 207 -7.45 -7.02 -3.35
C ALA A 207 -6.81 -8.36 -2.96
N ARG A 208 -7.48 -9.19 -2.14
CA ARG A 208 -7.04 -10.58 -1.86
C ARG A 208 -6.84 -11.36 -3.15
N GLY A 209 -7.83 -11.28 -4.04
CA GLY A 209 -7.79 -11.92 -5.34
C GLY A 209 -6.74 -11.35 -6.28
N ARG A 210 -6.12 -10.19 -6.03
CA ARG A 210 -5.05 -9.62 -6.86
C ARG A 210 -3.66 -9.91 -6.30
N PHE A 211 -3.49 -9.76 -5.00
CA PHE A 211 -2.17 -9.75 -4.35
C PHE A 211 -1.82 -11.08 -3.68
N LEU A 212 -2.83 -11.86 -3.29
CA LEU A 212 -2.64 -13.08 -2.50
C LEU A 212 -3.00 -14.36 -3.28
N ARG A 213 -3.01 -14.29 -4.63
CA ARG A 213 -3.20 -15.49 -5.45
C ARG A 213 -2.06 -16.49 -5.18
N GLY A 214 -2.42 -17.75 -4.94
CA GLY A 214 -1.46 -18.84 -4.74
C GLY A 214 -0.99 -19.04 -3.29
N ALA A 215 -1.63 -18.37 -2.32
CA ALA A 215 -1.56 -18.74 -0.90
C ALA A 215 -2.46 -19.95 -0.59
#